data_AF-A0A2V7W5N4-F1
#
_entry.id   AF-A0A2V7W5N4-F1
#
_cell.length_a   1.000
_cell.length_b   1.000
_cell.length_c   1.000
_cell.angle_alpha   90.00
_cell.angle_beta   90.00
_cell.angle_gamma   90.00
#
_symmetry.space_group_name_H-M   'P 1'
#
loop_
_entity.id
_entity.type
_entity.pdbx_description
1 polymer ?
#
loop_
_entity_poly.entity_id
_entity_poly.type
_entity_poly.pdbx_seq_one_letter_code
_entity_poly.pdbx_strand_id
1 'polypeptide(L)'
;MAKWRATPAVEGRAATDADVKAGCAIFAVDGEPVDLDLPACAIVREEGVGEPTPVIVIQAERIEDGSVAIGYRLLDGGCGIASLEDVELLSEPDERFR
;
A
#
# COMPACT_ATOMS: atom_id res chain seq x y z
N MET A 1 -11.23 -8.88 13.75
CA MET A 1 -10.31 -8.24 12.79
C MET A 1 -10.83 -8.43 11.36
N ALA A 2 -11.81 -7.61 10.94
CA ALA A 2 -12.45 -7.71 9.62
C ALA A 2 -12.41 -6.39 8.83
N LYS A 3 -11.73 -5.37 9.35
CA LYS A 3 -11.79 -4.01 8.78
C LYS A 3 -10.83 -3.78 7.62
N TRP A 4 -9.72 -4.54 7.53
CA TRP A 4 -8.69 -4.29 6.54
C TRP A 4 -9.22 -4.47 5.11
N ARG A 5 -10.05 -5.49 4.85
CA ARG A 5 -10.70 -5.73 3.55
C ARG A 5 -11.64 -4.61 3.10
N ALA A 6 -12.12 -3.80 4.05
CA ALA A 6 -12.98 -2.65 3.76
C ALA A 6 -12.19 -1.34 3.58
N THR A 7 -10.85 -1.40 3.62
CA THR A 7 -10.01 -0.20 3.44
C THR A 7 -10.11 0.24 1.98
N PRO A 8 -10.47 1.51 1.71
CA PRO A 8 -10.53 2.01 0.34
C PRO A 8 -9.17 1.92 -0.33
N ALA A 9 -9.16 1.42 -1.58
CA ALA A 9 -7.97 1.20 -2.39
C ALA A 9 -8.24 1.54 -3.86
N VAL A 10 -7.17 1.75 -4.63
CA VAL A 10 -7.22 1.86 -6.09
C VAL A 10 -6.79 0.54 -6.70
N GLU A 11 -7.57 0.03 -7.65
CA GLU A 11 -7.32 -1.24 -8.32
C GLU A 11 -7.46 -1.08 -9.85
N GLY A 12 -6.56 -1.73 -10.60
CA GLY A 12 -6.65 -1.87 -12.06
C GLY A 12 -6.43 -0.58 -12.87
N ARG A 13 -6.01 0.53 -12.24
CA ARG A 13 -5.65 1.79 -12.91
C ARG A 13 -4.70 2.62 -12.07
N ALA A 14 -4.05 3.60 -12.70
CA ALA A 14 -3.29 4.63 -11.99
C ALA A 14 -4.22 5.50 -11.13
N ALA A 15 -3.71 5.94 -9.99
CA ALA A 15 -4.40 6.86 -9.10
C ALA A 15 -4.42 8.29 -9.66
N THR A 16 -5.50 8.99 -9.33
CA THR A 16 -5.72 10.41 -9.65
C THR A 16 -5.69 11.24 -8.37
N ASP A 17 -5.57 12.57 -8.50
CA ASP A 17 -5.70 13.49 -7.36
C ASP A 17 -7.03 13.32 -6.61
N ALA A 18 -8.09 12.93 -7.31
CA ALA A 18 -9.39 12.66 -6.69
C ALA A 18 -9.34 11.42 -5.78
N ASP A 19 -8.56 10.41 -6.14
CA ASP A 19 -8.39 9.19 -5.33
C ASP A 19 -7.59 9.47 -4.06
N VAL A 20 -6.54 10.29 -4.18
CA VAL A 20 -5.76 10.77 -3.04
C VAL A 20 -6.66 11.56 -2.09
N LYS A 21 -7.47 12.48 -2.62
CA LYS A 21 -8.42 13.27 -1.83
C LYS A 21 -9.53 12.40 -1.20
N ALA A 22 -9.95 11.33 -1.86
CA ALA A 22 -10.91 10.37 -1.32
C ALA A 22 -10.30 9.39 -0.31
N GLY A 23 -8.97 9.36 -0.19
CA GLY A 23 -8.26 8.47 0.73
C GLY A 23 -8.07 7.04 0.20
N CYS A 24 -8.35 6.78 -1.07
CA CYS A 24 -8.16 5.47 -1.72
C CYS A 24 -6.74 5.28 -2.26
N ALA A 25 -5.95 6.36 -2.32
CA ALA A 25 -4.56 6.37 -2.77
C ALA A 25 -3.71 7.28 -1.87
N ILE A 26 -2.39 7.15 -1.96
CA ILE A 26 -1.39 7.98 -1.26
C ILE A 26 -0.78 9.02 -2.21
N PHE A 27 -0.59 8.68 -3.48
CA PHE A 27 0.02 9.55 -4.48
C PHE A 27 -0.70 9.46 -5.83
N ALA A 28 -0.48 10.44 -6.71
CA ALA A 28 -0.95 10.47 -8.09
C ALA A 28 0.19 10.98 -8.98
N VAL A 29 0.85 10.07 -9.70
CA VAL A 29 2.07 10.35 -10.47
C VAL A 29 2.00 9.88 -11.93
N ASP A 30 0.79 9.53 -12.40
CA ASP A 30 0.57 9.00 -13.76
C ASP A 30 1.42 7.74 -14.03
N GLY A 31 1.46 6.83 -13.05
CA GLY A 31 2.14 5.54 -13.18
C GLY A 31 1.33 4.51 -13.97
N GLU A 32 1.86 3.29 -14.08
CA GLU A 32 1.14 2.16 -14.66
C GLU A 32 0.57 1.26 -13.54
N PRO A 33 -0.68 0.78 -13.65
CA PRO A 33 -1.23 -0.12 -12.65
C PRO A 33 -0.46 -1.44 -12.56
N VAL A 34 -0.28 -1.93 -11.35
CA VAL A 34 0.25 -3.27 -11.08
C VAL A 34 -0.90 -4.20 -10.71
N ASP A 35 -0.88 -5.42 -11.24
CA ASP A 35 -1.86 -6.46 -10.90
C ASP A 35 -1.59 -6.99 -9.48
N LEU A 36 -2.39 -6.52 -8.53
CA LEU A 36 -2.32 -6.88 -7.12
C LEU A 36 -3.74 -6.77 -6.52
N ASP A 37 -4.16 -7.80 -5.80
CA ASP A 37 -5.45 -7.80 -5.10
C ASP A 37 -5.42 -6.78 -3.94
N LEU A 38 -6.16 -5.69 -4.06
CA LEU A 38 -6.17 -4.60 -3.07
C LEU A 38 -7.55 -4.41 -2.41
N PRO A 39 -7.60 -3.99 -1.13
CA PRO A 39 -6.47 -3.78 -0.24
C PRO A 39 -5.76 -5.11 0.12
N ALA A 40 -4.48 -5.07 0.48
CA ALA A 40 -3.71 -6.24 0.90
C ALA A 40 -3.03 -6.02 2.26
N CYS A 41 -2.86 -7.09 3.04
CA CYS A 41 -2.03 -7.04 4.24
C CYS A 41 -0.56 -7.17 3.85
N ALA A 42 0.30 -6.38 4.46
CA ALA A 42 1.74 -6.51 4.25
C ALA A 42 2.55 -6.08 5.48
N ILE A 43 3.84 -6.42 5.47
CA ILE A 43 4.83 -5.88 6.39
C ILE A 43 5.83 -5.04 5.59
N VAL A 44 6.03 -3.79 5.97
CA VAL A 44 7.05 -2.91 5.38
C VAL A 44 8.34 -3.00 6.20
N ARG A 45 9.48 -3.10 5.50
CA ARG A 45 10.83 -3.19 6.05
C ARG A 45 11.77 -2.24 5.31
N GLU A 46 11.55 -0.94 5.46
CA GLU A 46 12.44 0.05 4.85
C GLU A 46 13.73 0.21 5.69
N GLU A 47 14.89 0.18 5.02
CA GLU A 47 16.17 0.41 5.69
C GLU A 47 16.18 1.77 6.39
N GLY A 48 16.38 1.76 7.72
CA GLY A 48 16.46 2.98 8.54
C GLY A 48 15.13 3.43 9.17
N VAL A 49 14.00 2.83 8.81
CA VAL A 49 12.67 3.14 9.41
C VAL A 49 12.37 2.32 10.67
N GLY A 50 13.15 1.28 10.95
CA GLY A 50 13.13 0.55 12.21
C GLY A 50 12.55 -0.85 12.10
N GLU A 51 11.75 -1.26 13.09
CA GLU A 51 11.18 -2.60 13.15
C GLU A 51 10.15 -2.86 12.04
N PRO A 52 9.97 -4.13 11.61
CA PRO A 52 8.99 -4.48 10.58
C PRO A 52 7.59 -4.01 10.97
N THR A 53 6.98 -3.21 10.11
CA THR A 53 5.72 -2.52 10.43
C THR A 53 4.56 -3.13 9.66
N PRO A 54 3.48 -3.60 10.34
CA PRO A 54 2.30 -4.11 9.67
C PRO A 54 1.49 -2.97 9.04
N VAL A 55 1.09 -3.14 7.79
CA VAL A 55 0.38 -2.12 7.00
C VAL A 55 -0.74 -2.73 6.16
N ILE A 56 -1.63 -1.86 5.69
CA ILE A 56 -2.62 -2.21 4.67
C ILE A 56 -2.22 -1.50 3.37
N VAL A 57 -1.79 -2.27 2.38
CA VAL A 57 -1.52 -1.75 1.03
C VAL A 57 -2.84 -1.39 0.37
N ILE A 58 -2.89 -0.20 -0.22
CA ILE A 58 -4.08 0.35 -0.88
C ILE A 58 -3.81 0.84 -2.31
N GLN A 59 -2.55 0.83 -2.73
CA GLN A 59 -2.13 1.29 -4.05
C GLN A 59 -0.82 0.59 -4.45
N ALA A 60 -0.72 0.17 -5.71
CA ALA A 60 0.51 -0.36 -6.31
C ALA A 60 0.61 0.10 -7.77
N GLU A 61 1.65 0.88 -8.07
CA GLU A 61 1.87 1.45 -9.40
C GLU A 61 3.35 1.36 -9.79
N ARG A 62 3.61 1.03 -11.05
CA ARG A 62 4.94 1.13 -11.64
C ARG A 62 5.17 2.58 -12.05
N ILE A 63 6.25 3.18 -11.56
CA ILE A 63 6.61 4.57 -11.87
C ILE A 63 7.66 4.64 -12.99
N GLU A 64 8.02 5.86 -13.43
CA GLU A 64 8.83 6.11 -14.63
C GLU A 64 10.19 5.39 -14.64
N ASP A 65 10.82 5.22 -13.47
CA ASP A 65 12.10 4.51 -13.34
C ASP A 65 11.98 2.97 -13.41
N GLY A 66 10.75 2.47 -13.58
CA GLY A 66 10.42 1.06 -13.67
C GLY A 66 10.24 0.36 -12.32
N SER A 67 10.48 1.03 -11.19
CA SER A 67 10.20 0.49 -9.86
C SER A 67 8.69 0.48 -9.56
N VAL A 68 8.28 -0.34 -8.60
CA VAL A 68 6.87 -0.41 -8.16
C VAL A 68 6.75 0.31 -6.81
N ALA A 69 6.04 1.43 -6.82
CA ALA A 69 5.71 2.21 -5.64
C ALA A 69 4.41 1.67 -5.01
N ILE A 70 4.47 1.45 -3.70
CA ILE A 70 3.39 0.92 -2.89
C ILE A 70 2.89 2.01 -1.95
N GLY A 71 1.61 2.37 -2.07
CA GLY A 71 0.94 3.23 -1.10
C GLY A 71 0.23 2.40 -0.03
N TYR A 72 0.45 2.71 1.24
CA TYR A 72 -0.12 1.95 2.36
C TYR A 72 -0.68 2.82 3.49
N ARG A 73 -1.52 2.22 4.33
CA ARG A 73 -2.04 2.76 5.58
C ARG A 73 -1.44 2.03 6.77
N LEU A 74 -1.07 2.79 7.80
CA LEU A 74 -0.68 2.25 9.10
C LEU A 74 -1.93 1.83 9.90
N LEU A 75 -1.80 0.84 10.78
CA LEU A 75 -2.92 0.31 11.57
C LEU A 75 -3.43 1.31 12.63
N ASP A 76 -2.54 2.18 13.14
CA ASP A 76 -2.82 3.20 14.16
C ASP A 76 -3.24 4.56 13.58
N GLY A 77 -3.28 4.66 12.26
CA GLY A 77 -3.62 5.89 11.55
C GLY A 77 -2.39 6.58 10.98
N GLY A 78 -2.45 6.89 9.69
CA GLY A 78 -1.32 7.43 8.93
C GLY A 78 -1.16 6.69 7.62
N CYS A 79 -0.14 7.09 6.86
CA CYS A 79 0.19 6.47 5.59
C CYS A 79 1.64 6.70 5.21
N GLY A 80 2.12 5.88 4.28
CA GLY A 80 3.42 6.02 3.68
C GLY A 80 3.47 5.44 2.28
N ILE A 81 4.66 5.55 1.70
CA ILE A 81 5.02 4.97 0.41
C ILE A 81 6.25 4.10 0.66
N ALA A 82 6.33 2.94 0.03
CA ALA A 82 7.51 2.08 0.02
C ALA A 82 7.72 1.50 -1.37
N SER A 83 8.92 1.00 -1.65
CA SER A 83 9.15 0.15 -2.81
C SER A 83 8.58 -1.24 -2.56
N LEU A 84 8.11 -1.92 -3.61
CA LEU A 84 7.62 -3.30 -3.49
C LEU A 84 8.68 -4.27 -2.91
N GLU A 85 9.97 -4.00 -3.14
CA GLU A 85 11.07 -4.79 -2.60
C GLU A 85 11.17 -4.74 -1.06
N ASP A 86 10.66 -3.67 -0.44
CA ASP A 86 10.60 -3.49 1.02
C ASP A 86 9.30 -4.03 1.63
N VAL A 87 8.42 -4.63 0.82
CA VAL A 87 7.06 -5.02 1.21
C VAL A 87 6.90 -6.54 1.16
N GLU A 88 6.68 -7.14 2.32
CA GLU A 88 6.29 -8.55 2.46
C GLU A 88 4.76 -8.67 2.40
N LEU A 89 4.20 -9.03 1.25
CA LEU A 89 2.75 -9.26 1.08
C LEU A 89 2.29 -10.51 1.82
N LEU A 90 1.14 -10.42 2.47
CA LEU A 90 0.50 -11.50 3.22
C LEU A 90 -0.86 -11.87 2.59
N SER A 91 -1.21 -13.14 2.61
CA SER A 91 -2.53 -13.61 2.15
C SER A 91 -3.67 -13.21 3.10
N GLU A 92 -3.38 -13.13 4.39
CA GLU A 92 -4.27 -12.72 5.47
C GLU A 92 -3.44 -11.99 6.55
N PRO A 93 -4.07 -11.16 7.42
CA PRO A 93 -3.41 -10.64 8.61
C PRO A 93 -2.90 -11.78 9.49
N ASP A 94 -1.69 -11.64 10.01
CA ASP A 94 -1.11 -12.59 10.97
C ASP A 94 -0.93 -11.97 12.36
N GLU A 95 -0.13 -12.61 13.21
CA GLU A 95 0.11 -12.16 14.57
C GLU A 95 0.80 -10.79 14.70
N ARG A 96 1.35 -10.24 13.61
CA ARG A 96 1.95 -8.90 13.58
C ARG A 96 0.88 -7.81 13.50
N PHE A 97 -0.35 -8.11 13.10
CA PHE A 97 -1.48 -7.16 12.95
C PHE A 97 -2.25 -6.90 14.26
N ARG A 98 -1.59 -6.99 15.42
CA ARG A 98 -2.24 -6.91 16.74
C ARG A 98 -2.58 -5.49 17.18
#